data_AF-A0AA95NI99-F1
#
_entry.id   AF-A0AA95NI99-F1
#
_cell.length_a   1.000
_cell.length_b   1.000
_cell.length_c   1.000
_cell.angle_alpha   90.00
_cell.angle_beta   90.00
_cell.angle_gamma   90.00
#
_symmetry.space_group_name_H-M   'P 1'
#
loop_
_entity.id
_entity.type
_entity.pdbx_description
1 polymer ?
#
loop_
_entity_poly.entity_id
_entity_poly.type
_entity_poly.pdbx_seq_one_letter_code
_entity_poly.pdbx_strand_id
1 'polypeptide(L)'
;MRPAMTFSALALLTLAAQAQPALERGKYLMEGIVACGNCHLARGPQGQPLFEKGLSGGLPFDEPVFMAYAANITPDKVTGIGNWTDAQLGKAIREGMRPDGRLIGPPMPIEYYRHLSDADLAAIIAYLRAQPAVRNAVPKSSYKMPLPPNYGPPLQSVQAPPRSEQLKYGEYLANIGHCMDCHTARDERGMPVPGRVGAGGMEFKGPWGISVSRNLTSHESGLKSWSDAQIARAIREGVDRQGQPYKPPMAYPFYKNINDADMAALISYLRSLAPVANGGKT
;
A
#
# COMPACT_ATOMS: atom_id res chain seq x y z
N MET A 1 60.35 -11.72 -9.31
CA MET A 1 59.34 -11.77 -8.22
C MET A 1 58.22 -10.79 -8.56
N ARG A 2 56.98 -11.27 -8.75
CA ARG A 2 55.76 -10.45 -8.86
C ARG A 2 54.72 -11.12 -7.94
N PRO A 3 54.15 -10.44 -6.94
CA PRO A 3 53.12 -11.04 -6.11
C PRO A 3 51.79 -11.00 -6.88
N ALA A 4 51.09 -12.13 -6.91
CA ALA A 4 49.75 -12.23 -7.43
C ALA A 4 48.77 -11.66 -6.39
N MET A 5 48.00 -10.65 -6.77
CA MET A 5 46.86 -10.16 -6.01
C MET A 5 45.70 -11.16 -6.14
N THR A 6 45.40 -11.90 -5.08
CA THR A 6 44.12 -12.59 -4.91
C THR A 6 43.07 -11.58 -4.47
N PHE A 7 42.20 -11.15 -5.38
CA PHE A 7 41.01 -10.37 -5.02
C PHE A 7 39.91 -11.28 -4.46
N SER A 8 39.27 -10.76 -3.42
CA SER A 8 38.32 -11.42 -2.52
C SER A 8 37.04 -11.88 -3.23
N ALA A 9 36.89 -13.20 -3.45
CA ALA A 9 35.65 -13.81 -3.95
C ALA A 9 34.55 -13.92 -2.89
N LEU A 10 34.90 -13.84 -1.59
CA LEU A 10 33.93 -13.99 -0.49
C LEU A 10 32.94 -12.82 -0.39
N ALA A 11 33.37 -11.58 -0.68
CA ALA A 11 32.54 -10.40 -0.51
C ALA A 11 31.39 -10.30 -1.54
N LEU A 12 31.61 -10.80 -2.76
CA LEU A 12 30.61 -10.82 -3.83
C LEU A 12 29.49 -11.84 -3.57
N LEU A 13 29.82 -13.00 -2.97
CA LEU A 13 28.87 -14.04 -2.62
C LEU A 13 27.93 -13.61 -1.48
N THR A 14 28.42 -12.86 -0.50
CA THR A 14 27.61 -12.38 0.63
C THR A 14 26.60 -11.30 0.23
N LEU A 15 26.97 -10.39 -0.69
CA LEU A 15 26.07 -9.34 -1.19
C LEU A 15 24.91 -9.91 -2.03
N ALA A 16 25.20 -10.88 -2.90
CA ALA A 16 24.17 -11.56 -3.69
C ALA A 16 23.20 -12.36 -2.79
N ALA A 17 23.72 -13.02 -1.74
CA ALA A 17 22.91 -13.78 -0.79
C ALA A 17 21.98 -12.91 0.08
N GLN A 18 22.33 -11.64 0.33
CA GLN A 18 21.45 -10.69 1.05
C GLN A 18 20.46 -9.97 0.12
N ALA A 19 20.78 -9.80 -1.16
CA ALA A 19 19.91 -9.16 -2.15
C ALA A 19 18.68 -10.01 -2.50
N GLN A 20 18.81 -11.34 -2.50
CA GLN A 20 17.73 -12.26 -2.87
C GLN A 20 16.59 -12.31 -1.85
N PRO A 21 16.84 -12.41 -0.53
CA PRO A 21 15.80 -12.28 0.50
C PRO A 21 15.07 -10.94 0.46
N ALA A 22 15.78 -9.84 0.17
CA ALA A 22 15.18 -8.51 0.06
C ALA A 22 14.23 -8.41 -1.15
N LEU A 23 14.62 -8.97 -2.30
CA LEU A 23 13.76 -8.99 -3.48
C LEU A 23 12.52 -9.88 -3.28
N GLU A 24 12.68 -11.05 -2.67
CA GLU A 24 11.56 -11.95 -2.36
C GLU A 24 10.57 -11.30 -1.39
N ARG A 25 11.08 -10.64 -0.34
CA ARG A 25 10.25 -9.86 0.59
C ARG A 25 9.54 -8.71 -0.13
N GLY A 26 10.25 -8.00 -1.00
CA GLY A 26 9.70 -6.90 -1.79
C GLY A 26 8.58 -7.36 -2.70
N LYS A 27 8.76 -8.49 -3.38
CA LYS A 27 7.73 -9.15 -4.18
C LYS A 27 6.51 -9.48 -3.34
N TYR A 28 6.69 -10.14 -2.19
CA TYR A 28 5.60 -10.48 -1.29
C TYR A 28 4.79 -9.24 -0.85
N LEU A 29 5.47 -8.14 -0.50
CA LEU A 29 4.80 -6.91 -0.07
C LEU A 29 4.02 -6.26 -1.22
N MET A 30 4.65 -6.15 -2.40
CA MET A 30 4.11 -5.46 -3.56
C MET A 30 2.98 -6.23 -4.25
N GLU A 31 3.08 -7.56 -4.27
CA GLU A 31 2.05 -8.47 -4.80
C GLU A 31 1.04 -8.92 -3.73
N GLY A 32 1.22 -8.51 -2.48
CA GLY A 32 0.41 -8.88 -1.33
C GLY A 32 -0.16 -7.66 -0.61
N ILE A 33 0.32 -7.39 0.61
CA ILE A 33 -0.35 -6.49 1.54
C ILE A 33 -0.27 -5.00 1.19
N VAL A 34 0.85 -4.51 0.64
CA VAL A 34 1.02 -3.08 0.30
C VAL A 34 0.26 -2.76 -0.98
N ALA A 35 0.25 -3.71 -1.92
CA ALA A 35 -0.56 -3.68 -3.14
C ALA A 35 -0.41 -2.39 -3.98
N CYS A 36 0.80 -1.84 -4.11
CA CYS A 36 1.07 -0.66 -4.95
C CYS A 36 0.53 -0.82 -6.38
N GLY A 37 0.49 -2.05 -6.89
CA GLY A 37 -0.08 -2.37 -8.20
C GLY A 37 -1.57 -2.06 -8.33
N ASN A 38 -2.32 -1.92 -7.22
CA ASN A 38 -3.74 -1.57 -7.28
C ASN A 38 -3.94 -0.20 -7.98
N CYS A 39 -3.02 0.74 -7.76
CA CYS A 39 -3.05 2.06 -8.41
C CYS A 39 -2.05 2.16 -9.57
N HIS A 40 -0.84 1.60 -9.39
CA HIS A 40 0.26 1.82 -10.32
C HIS A 40 0.32 0.84 -11.49
N LEU A 41 -0.44 -0.26 -11.49
CA LEU A 41 -0.59 -1.04 -12.72
C LEU A 41 -1.34 -0.20 -13.76
N ALA A 42 -0.83 -0.22 -14.99
CA ALA A 42 -1.54 0.38 -16.11
C ALA A 42 -2.93 -0.26 -16.26
N ARG A 43 -3.91 0.54 -16.66
CA ARG A 43 -5.29 0.10 -16.86
C ARG A 43 -5.71 0.25 -18.31
N GLY A 44 -6.51 -0.70 -18.78
CA GLY A 44 -7.18 -0.60 -20.08
C GLY A 44 -8.36 0.38 -20.03
N PRO A 45 -9.00 0.65 -21.18
CA PRO A 45 -10.14 1.57 -21.26
C PRO A 45 -11.34 1.20 -20.37
N GLN A 46 -11.44 -0.07 -19.97
CA GLN A 46 -12.51 -0.60 -19.12
C GLN A 46 -12.05 -0.76 -17.65
N GLY A 47 -10.87 -0.24 -17.29
CA GLY A 47 -10.31 -0.29 -15.93
C GLY A 47 -9.61 -1.61 -15.54
N GLN A 48 -9.57 -2.59 -16.45
CA GLN A 48 -8.88 -3.86 -16.22
C GLN A 48 -7.35 -3.65 -16.12
N PRO A 49 -6.65 -4.38 -15.24
CA PRO A 49 -5.18 -4.28 -15.14
C PRO A 49 -4.51 -4.82 -16.42
N LEU A 50 -3.50 -4.10 -16.89
CA LEU A 50 -2.64 -4.45 -18.02
C LEU A 50 -1.28 -4.90 -17.48
N PHE A 51 -1.19 -6.17 -17.08
CA PHE A 51 0.00 -6.73 -16.44
C PHE A 51 1.24 -6.65 -17.33
N GLU A 52 1.07 -6.75 -18.65
CA GLU A 52 2.14 -6.63 -19.65
C GLU A 52 2.77 -5.24 -19.69
N LYS A 53 2.04 -4.21 -19.23
CA LYS A 53 2.55 -2.84 -19.11
C LYS A 53 3.09 -2.55 -17.71
N GLY A 54 3.06 -3.51 -16.79
CA GLY A 54 3.62 -3.40 -15.45
C GLY A 54 3.13 -2.19 -14.66
N LEU A 55 3.97 -1.72 -13.72
CA LEU A 55 3.68 -0.59 -12.84
C LEU A 55 3.85 0.78 -13.51
N SER A 56 3.44 0.89 -14.77
CA SER A 56 3.63 2.09 -15.60
C SER A 56 2.58 3.18 -15.38
N GLY A 57 1.64 2.99 -14.46
CA GLY A 57 0.72 4.01 -13.98
C GLY A 57 -0.36 4.41 -14.99
N GLY A 58 -0.95 5.58 -14.77
CA GLY A 58 -1.94 6.20 -15.65
C GLY A 58 -3.39 6.05 -15.19
N LEU A 59 -3.65 5.33 -14.10
CA LEU A 59 -4.99 5.28 -13.50
C LEU A 59 -5.41 6.69 -13.04
N PRO A 60 -6.52 7.24 -13.55
CA PRO A 60 -7.04 8.54 -13.11
C PRO A 60 -7.86 8.41 -11.83
N PHE A 61 -7.79 9.45 -11.00
CA PHE A 61 -8.65 9.68 -9.84
C PHE A 61 -9.25 11.07 -10.00
N ASP A 62 -10.50 11.11 -10.44
CA ASP A 62 -11.27 12.33 -10.69
C ASP A 62 -12.18 12.62 -9.51
N GLU A 63 -11.69 13.46 -8.61
CA GLU A 63 -12.42 13.92 -7.44
C GLU A 63 -12.72 15.42 -7.56
N PRO A 64 -13.79 15.93 -6.91
CA PRO A 64 -14.17 17.34 -7.03
C PRO A 64 -13.02 18.33 -6.78
N VAL A 65 -12.14 17.99 -5.82
CA VAL A 65 -11.03 18.82 -5.35
C VAL A 65 -9.67 18.45 -5.96
N PHE A 66 -9.54 17.35 -6.69
CA PHE A 66 -8.28 17.00 -7.39
C PHE A 66 -8.49 16.08 -8.59
N MET A 67 -7.63 16.22 -9.58
CA MET A 67 -7.46 15.21 -10.64
C MET A 67 -6.05 14.63 -10.51
N ALA A 68 -5.94 13.38 -10.07
CA ALA A 68 -4.65 12.73 -9.88
C ALA A 68 -4.48 11.55 -10.83
N TYR A 69 -3.23 11.26 -11.18
CA TYR A 69 -2.87 10.09 -11.97
C TYR A 69 -1.81 9.28 -11.23
N ALA A 70 -2.01 7.96 -11.15
CA ALA A 70 -0.98 7.09 -10.62
C ALA A 70 0.30 7.21 -11.47
N ALA A 71 1.43 7.47 -10.84
CA ALA A 71 2.70 7.67 -11.54
C ALA A 71 3.23 6.37 -12.16
N ASN A 72 4.04 6.49 -13.22
CA ASN A 72 4.90 5.39 -13.66
C ASN A 72 6.01 5.19 -12.61
N ILE A 73 6.03 4.03 -11.96
CA ILE A 73 7.03 3.67 -10.94
C ILE A 73 7.95 2.52 -11.41
N THR A 74 8.01 2.27 -12.72
CA THR A 74 9.01 1.38 -13.31
C THR A 74 10.38 2.08 -13.36
N PRO A 75 11.50 1.34 -13.52
CA PRO A 75 12.83 1.93 -13.59
C PRO A 75 13.13 2.62 -14.93
N ASP A 76 12.11 2.94 -15.74
CA ASP A 76 12.28 3.77 -16.93
C ASP A 76 12.89 5.13 -16.57
N LYS A 77 13.93 5.52 -17.30
CA LYS A 77 14.73 6.72 -16.99
C LYS A 77 14.10 8.02 -17.49
N VAL A 78 13.06 7.97 -18.30
CA VAL A 78 12.47 9.19 -18.89
C VAL A 78 11.12 9.52 -18.29
N THR A 79 10.30 8.51 -18.06
CA THR A 79 8.92 8.63 -17.60
C THR A 79 8.69 8.00 -16.23
N GLY A 80 9.60 7.15 -15.76
CA GLY A 80 9.54 6.46 -14.47
C GLY A 80 10.53 6.99 -13.42
N ILE A 81 10.91 6.11 -12.49
CA ILE A 81 11.78 6.41 -11.34
C ILE A 81 13.25 6.06 -11.58
N GLY A 82 13.63 5.75 -12.83
CA GLY A 82 14.95 5.22 -13.18
C GLY A 82 16.14 6.13 -12.82
N ASN A 83 15.93 7.44 -12.75
CA ASN A 83 16.97 8.41 -12.37
C ASN A 83 16.94 8.81 -10.89
N TRP A 84 15.97 8.34 -10.11
CA TRP A 84 15.89 8.67 -8.69
C TRP A 84 16.87 7.77 -7.95
N THR A 85 17.57 8.31 -6.96
CA THR A 85 18.33 7.50 -6.00
C THR A 85 17.37 6.72 -5.09
N ASP A 86 17.86 5.66 -4.44
CA ASP A 86 17.04 4.90 -3.48
C ASP A 86 16.61 5.76 -2.29
N ALA A 87 17.46 6.69 -1.83
CA ALA A 87 17.11 7.66 -0.79
C ALA A 87 15.96 8.59 -1.24
N GLN A 88 16.02 9.10 -2.46
CA GLN A 88 14.95 9.92 -3.03
C GLN A 88 13.64 9.14 -3.19
N LEU A 89 13.71 7.89 -3.65
CA LEU A 89 12.54 7.02 -3.77
C LEU A 89 11.94 6.69 -2.39
N GLY A 90 12.79 6.40 -1.41
CA GLY A 90 12.37 6.17 -0.03
C GLY A 90 11.67 7.38 0.58
N LYS A 91 12.20 8.59 0.34
CA LYS A 91 11.58 9.84 0.78
C LYS A 91 10.25 10.10 0.07
N ALA A 92 10.15 9.79 -1.21
CA ALA A 92 8.89 9.90 -1.95
C ALA A 92 7.82 8.94 -1.40
N ILE A 93 8.18 7.70 -1.05
CA ILE A 93 7.25 6.71 -0.52
C ILE A 93 6.79 7.06 0.91
N ARG A 94 7.73 7.40 1.81
CA ARG A 94 7.42 7.59 3.24
C ARG A 94 7.05 9.02 3.63
N GLU A 95 7.58 10.00 2.92
CA GLU A 95 7.38 11.42 3.26
C GLU A 95 6.64 12.18 2.15
N GLY A 96 6.25 11.50 1.07
CA GLY A 96 5.57 12.12 -0.06
C GLY A 96 6.43 13.14 -0.80
N MET A 97 7.73 13.24 -0.54
CA MET A 97 8.58 14.29 -1.11
C MET A 97 9.32 13.80 -2.35
N ARG A 98 9.04 14.44 -3.48
CA ARG A 98 9.71 14.16 -4.75
C ARG A 98 11.13 14.76 -4.78
N PRO A 99 12.00 14.29 -5.69
CA PRO A 99 13.34 14.87 -5.87
C PRO A 99 13.35 16.37 -6.20
N ASP A 100 12.29 16.85 -6.86
CA ASP A 100 12.11 18.26 -7.23
C ASP A 100 11.48 19.10 -6.10
N GLY A 101 11.36 18.54 -4.89
CA GLY A 101 10.81 19.20 -3.70
C GLY A 101 9.29 19.28 -3.65
N ARG A 102 8.57 18.90 -4.72
CA ARG A 102 7.10 18.88 -4.69
C ARG A 102 6.58 17.72 -3.86
N LEU A 103 5.43 17.91 -3.23
CA LEU A 103 4.74 16.84 -2.51
C LEU A 103 3.84 16.02 -3.44
N ILE A 104 3.76 14.73 -3.14
CA ILE A 104 2.81 13.78 -3.71
C ILE A 104 1.51 13.95 -2.94
N GLY A 105 0.45 14.42 -3.61
CA GLY A 105 -0.88 14.57 -3.01
C GLY A 105 -1.70 13.27 -3.02
N PRO A 106 -2.97 13.34 -2.58
CA PRO A 106 -3.88 12.20 -2.61
C PRO A 106 -4.10 11.64 -4.04
N PRO A 107 -4.53 10.38 -4.16
CA PRO A 107 -4.92 9.46 -3.08
C PRO A 107 -3.75 8.60 -2.55
N MET A 108 -2.49 8.95 -2.80
CA MET A 108 -1.36 8.17 -2.26
C MET A 108 -1.39 8.20 -0.72
N PRO A 109 -1.43 7.06 -0.01
CA PRO A 109 -1.65 7.01 1.44
C PRO A 109 -0.33 7.23 2.21
N ILE A 110 0.30 8.39 2.03
CA ILE A 110 1.61 8.72 2.62
C ILE A 110 1.58 8.62 4.15
N GLU A 111 0.47 8.99 4.79
CA GLU A 111 0.34 8.92 6.25
C GLU A 111 0.43 7.50 6.81
N TYR A 112 0.14 6.51 5.98
CA TYR A 112 0.29 5.11 6.32
C TYR A 112 1.67 4.58 5.93
N TYR A 113 2.14 4.90 4.72
CA TYR A 113 3.44 4.45 4.22
C TYR A 113 4.63 5.03 4.97
N ARG A 114 4.47 6.16 5.67
CA ARG A 114 5.51 6.68 6.56
C ARG A 114 5.95 5.70 7.64
N HIS A 115 5.08 4.74 7.99
CA HIS A 115 5.34 3.70 8.98
C HIS A 115 6.01 2.45 8.39
N LEU A 116 6.28 2.40 7.06
CA LEU A 116 7.09 1.33 6.48
C LEU A 116 8.45 1.28 7.15
N SER A 117 8.80 0.10 7.65
CA SER A 117 10.12 -0.15 8.22
C SER A 117 11.22 0.03 7.18
N ASP A 118 12.43 0.34 7.63
CA ASP A 118 13.57 0.51 6.72
C ASP A 118 13.84 -0.76 5.89
N ALA A 119 13.67 -1.93 6.52
CA ALA A 119 13.85 -3.22 5.85
C ALA A 119 12.79 -3.47 4.77
N ASP A 120 11.51 -3.25 5.07
CA ASP A 120 10.43 -3.45 4.10
C ASP A 120 10.46 -2.37 3.00
N LEU A 121 10.85 -1.14 3.32
CA LEU A 121 11.07 -0.09 2.32
C LEU A 121 12.20 -0.48 1.36
N ALA A 122 13.35 -0.93 1.88
CA ALA A 122 14.47 -1.38 1.05
C ALA A 122 14.07 -2.56 0.15
N ALA A 123 13.27 -3.50 0.68
CA ALA A 123 12.72 -4.62 -0.08
C ALA A 123 11.80 -4.14 -1.22
N ILE A 124 10.88 -3.20 -0.94
CA ILE A 124 10.01 -2.58 -1.96
C ILE A 124 10.84 -1.87 -3.04
N ILE A 125 11.86 -1.10 -2.64
CA ILE A 125 12.76 -0.42 -3.58
C ILE A 125 13.48 -1.44 -4.47
N ALA A 126 14.06 -2.50 -3.88
CA ALA A 126 14.72 -3.57 -4.64
C ALA A 126 13.77 -4.21 -5.66
N TYR A 127 12.52 -4.48 -5.27
CA TYR A 127 11.49 -4.99 -6.17
C TYR A 127 11.20 -4.02 -7.33
N LEU A 128 11.03 -2.73 -7.05
CA LEU A 128 10.77 -1.71 -8.07
C LEU A 128 11.95 -1.58 -9.06
N ARG A 129 13.18 -1.65 -8.57
CA ARG A 129 14.40 -1.62 -9.41
C ARG A 129 14.50 -2.84 -10.32
N ALA A 130 14.00 -3.99 -9.88
CA ALA A 130 14.02 -5.23 -10.64
C ALA A 130 12.91 -5.33 -11.71
N GLN A 131 11.94 -4.39 -11.73
CA GLN A 131 10.85 -4.43 -12.72
C GLN A 131 11.35 -4.11 -14.13
N PRO A 132 10.69 -4.64 -15.17
CA PRO A 132 10.91 -4.15 -16.54
C PRO A 132 10.65 -2.64 -16.63
N ALA A 133 11.56 -1.93 -17.28
CA ALA A 133 11.36 -0.52 -17.60
C ALA A 133 10.27 -0.39 -18.67
N VAL A 134 9.25 0.41 -18.40
CA VAL A 134 8.17 0.68 -19.36
C VAL A 134 8.07 2.18 -19.55
N ARG A 135 8.32 2.65 -20.78
CA ARG A 135 8.16 4.05 -21.12
C ARG A 135 6.68 4.38 -21.26
N ASN A 136 6.15 5.14 -20.30
CA ASN A 136 4.77 5.59 -20.28
C ASN A 136 4.68 6.96 -19.59
N ALA A 137 4.44 8.01 -20.37
CA ALA A 137 4.22 9.33 -19.82
C ALA A 137 2.77 9.44 -19.33
N VAL A 138 2.61 9.69 -18.04
CA VAL A 138 1.28 9.93 -17.44
C VAL A 138 1.02 11.43 -17.33
N PRO A 139 -0.24 11.90 -17.42
CA PRO A 139 -0.57 13.30 -17.20
C PRO A 139 -0.17 13.76 -15.78
N LYS A 140 0.08 15.05 -15.62
CA LYS A 140 0.37 15.64 -14.30
C LYS A 140 -0.91 15.72 -13.47
N SER A 141 -0.83 15.31 -12.21
CA SER A 141 -1.88 15.56 -11.23
C SER A 141 -2.07 17.05 -10.95
N SER A 142 -3.29 17.46 -10.67
CA SER A 142 -3.71 18.81 -10.30
C SER A 142 -4.55 18.77 -9.03
N TYR A 143 -4.24 19.64 -8.08
CA TYR A 143 -4.90 19.72 -6.77
C TYR A 143 -5.47 21.12 -6.61
N LYS A 144 -6.79 21.22 -6.40
CA LYS A 144 -7.48 22.50 -6.15
C LYS A 144 -7.51 22.85 -4.67
N MET A 145 -7.16 21.91 -3.80
CA MET A 145 -6.94 22.12 -2.38
C MET A 145 -5.43 22.26 -2.10
N PRO A 146 -5.04 23.02 -1.06
CA PRO A 146 -3.66 23.04 -0.62
C PRO A 146 -3.24 21.66 -0.12
N LEU A 147 -2.04 21.22 -0.51
CA LEU A 147 -1.37 20.11 0.16
C LEU A 147 -0.78 20.60 1.49
N PRO A 148 -0.61 19.73 2.49
CA PRO A 148 0.07 20.10 3.72
C PRO A 148 1.52 20.50 3.44
N PRO A 149 2.21 21.24 4.33
CA PRO A 149 3.61 21.62 4.12
C PRO A 149 4.56 20.41 4.16
N ASN A 150 4.18 19.36 4.89
CA ASN A 150 4.79 18.04 4.94
C ASN A 150 3.77 17.08 5.57
N TYR A 151 4.02 15.78 5.45
CA TYR A 151 3.18 14.75 6.08
C TYR A 151 3.63 14.41 7.52
N GLY A 152 4.60 15.14 8.08
CA GLY A 152 5.20 14.86 9.38
C GLY A 152 6.70 15.21 9.41
N PRO A 153 7.36 15.06 10.57
CA PRO A 153 8.78 15.34 10.70
C PRO A 153 9.61 14.40 9.80
N PRO A 154 10.82 14.83 9.38
CA PRO A 154 11.74 13.97 8.66
C PRO A 154 12.02 12.67 9.41
N LEU A 155 12.01 11.55 8.69
CA LEU A 155 12.24 10.24 9.29
C LEU A 155 13.72 9.90 9.33
N GLN A 156 14.18 9.36 10.45
CA GLN A 156 15.53 8.81 10.56
C GLN A 156 15.55 7.31 10.29
N SER A 157 14.81 6.55 11.10
CA SER A 157 14.69 5.09 11.00
C SER A 157 13.34 4.64 11.52
N VAL A 158 12.82 3.56 10.93
CA VAL A 158 11.58 2.91 11.35
C VAL A 158 11.83 1.41 11.41
N GLN A 159 11.52 0.80 12.56
CA GLN A 159 11.67 -0.64 12.75
C GLN A 159 10.30 -1.32 12.69
N ALA A 160 10.22 -2.46 12.01
CA ALA A 160 9.03 -3.29 12.06
C ALA A 160 8.95 -3.97 13.44
N PRO A 161 7.73 -4.11 14.02
CA PRO A 161 7.55 -4.95 15.19
C PRO A 161 8.00 -6.39 14.92
N PRO A 162 8.53 -7.12 15.91
CA PRO A 162 8.82 -8.54 15.77
C PRO A 162 7.57 -9.33 15.40
N ARG A 163 7.70 -10.30 14.48
CA ARG A 163 6.58 -11.18 14.07
C ARG A 163 5.99 -11.99 15.24
N SER A 164 6.78 -12.22 16.29
CA SER A 164 6.32 -12.88 17.52
C SER A 164 5.32 -12.03 18.32
N GLU A 165 5.31 -10.71 18.13
CA GLU A 165 4.35 -9.79 18.74
C GLU A 165 3.15 -9.60 17.81
N GLN A 166 2.32 -10.65 17.66
CA GLN A 166 1.27 -10.74 16.65
C GLN A 166 0.37 -9.50 16.56
N LEU A 167 -0.05 -8.94 17.70
CA LEU A 167 -0.90 -7.75 17.72
C LEU A 167 -0.21 -6.53 17.09
N LYS A 168 1.00 -6.18 17.56
CA LYS A 168 1.75 -5.03 17.05
C LYS A 168 2.16 -5.22 15.59
N TYR A 169 2.57 -6.44 15.23
CA TYR A 169 2.91 -6.76 13.86
C TYR A 169 1.67 -6.72 12.95
N GLY A 170 0.51 -7.15 13.45
CA GLY A 170 -0.79 -7.02 12.77
C GLY A 170 -1.19 -5.58 12.52
N GLU A 171 -0.99 -4.70 13.51
CA GLU A 171 -1.20 -3.25 13.37
C GLU A 171 -0.25 -2.65 12.32
N TYR A 172 1.03 -3.04 12.35
CA TYR A 172 1.99 -2.65 11.32
C TYR A 172 1.53 -3.06 9.92
N LEU A 173 1.10 -4.33 9.76
CA LEU A 173 0.57 -4.85 8.51
C LEU A 173 -0.68 -4.08 8.03
N ALA A 174 -1.62 -3.80 8.93
CA ALA A 174 -2.82 -3.01 8.62
C ALA A 174 -2.50 -1.58 8.19
N ASN A 175 -1.46 -0.97 8.80
CA ASN A 175 -0.98 0.35 8.40
C ASN A 175 -0.32 0.31 7.03
N ILE A 176 0.67 -0.55 6.80
CA ILE A 176 1.36 -0.58 5.49
C ILE A 176 0.47 -1.08 4.35
N GLY A 177 -0.60 -1.82 4.68
CA GLY A 177 -1.68 -2.17 3.75
C GLY A 177 -2.82 -1.16 3.71
N HIS A 178 -2.66 0.03 4.33
CA HIS A 178 -3.59 1.17 4.36
C HIS A 178 -5.05 0.79 4.65
N CYS A 179 -5.28 -0.28 5.41
CA CYS A 179 -6.61 -0.84 5.64
C CYS A 179 -7.54 0.21 6.28
N MET A 180 -7.00 0.96 7.23
CA MET A 180 -7.75 1.98 7.96
C MET A 180 -8.01 3.25 7.14
N ASP A 181 -7.36 3.43 5.99
CA ASP A 181 -7.62 4.58 5.11
C ASP A 181 -9.03 4.51 4.54
N CYS A 182 -9.45 3.32 4.10
CA CYS A 182 -10.77 3.05 3.54
C CYS A 182 -11.80 2.65 4.60
N HIS A 183 -11.37 1.94 5.64
CA HIS A 183 -12.27 1.35 6.65
C HIS A 183 -12.49 2.22 7.89
N THR A 184 -12.01 3.46 7.90
CA THR A 184 -12.32 4.43 8.98
C THR A 184 -13.41 5.38 8.53
N ALA A 185 -14.37 5.67 9.42
CA ALA A 185 -15.42 6.65 9.15
C ALA A 185 -14.83 8.04 8.90
N ARG A 186 -15.44 8.81 8.00
CA ARG A 186 -15.01 10.17 7.65
C ARG A 186 -16.12 11.19 7.87
N ASP A 187 -15.74 12.39 8.30
CA ASP A 187 -16.65 13.52 8.43
C ASP A 187 -17.00 14.14 7.06
N GLU A 188 -17.83 15.18 7.06
CA GLU A 188 -18.24 15.89 5.83
C GLU A 188 -17.08 16.50 5.05
N ARG A 189 -15.94 16.74 5.72
CA ARG A 189 -14.71 17.30 5.12
C ARG A 189 -13.78 16.21 4.61
N GLY A 190 -14.15 14.93 4.76
CA GLY A 190 -13.33 13.79 4.36
C GLY A 190 -12.21 13.46 5.36
N MET A 191 -12.25 14.00 6.56
CA MET A 191 -11.25 13.71 7.60
C MET A 191 -11.66 12.47 8.40
N PRO A 192 -10.70 11.60 8.80
CA PRO A 192 -10.99 10.48 9.70
C PRO A 192 -11.64 10.95 11.00
N VAL A 193 -12.76 10.33 11.39
CA VAL A 193 -13.45 10.68 12.64
C VAL A 193 -12.73 10.07 13.83
N PRO A 194 -12.28 10.88 14.81
CA PRO A 194 -11.61 10.37 16.01
C PRO A 194 -12.45 9.32 16.74
N GLY A 195 -11.79 8.26 17.22
CA GLY A 195 -12.47 7.16 17.94
C GLY A 195 -13.31 6.23 17.05
N ARG A 196 -13.30 6.40 15.72
CA ARG A 196 -14.04 5.55 14.77
C ARG A 196 -13.15 4.78 13.79
N VAL A 197 -11.89 4.54 14.18
CA VAL A 197 -10.94 3.74 13.41
C VAL A 197 -11.53 2.36 13.12
N GLY A 198 -11.55 1.96 11.85
CA GLY A 198 -12.12 0.67 11.43
C GLY A 198 -13.66 0.60 11.40
N ALA A 199 -14.39 1.68 11.72
CA ALA A 199 -15.86 1.66 11.79
C ALA A 199 -16.58 1.60 10.42
N GLY A 200 -15.85 1.58 9.31
CA GLY A 200 -16.38 1.52 7.94
C GLY A 200 -17.16 2.76 7.54
N GLY A 201 -18.02 2.59 6.53
CA GLY A 201 -19.02 3.60 6.12
C GLY A 201 -18.58 4.54 5.01
N MET A 202 -17.38 4.39 4.46
CA MET A 202 -16.94 5.18 3.32
C MET A 202 -17.57 4.68 2.03
N GLU A 203 -18.21 5.58 1.27
CA GLU A 203 -18.75 5.29 -0.05
C GLU A 203 -17.68 5.45 -1.13
N PHE A 204 -17.57 4.46 -2.02
CA PHE A 204 -16.76 4.52 -3.22
C PHE A 204 -17.66 4.43 -4.44
N LYS A 205 -17.49 5.38 -5.36
CA LYS A 205 -18.25 5.45 -6.60
C LYS A 205 -17.37 5.01 -7.75
N GLY A 206 -17.89 4.17 -8.63
CA GLY A 206 -17.19 3.78 -9.85
C GLY A 206 -18.16 3.20 -10.89
N PRO A 207 -17.63 2.71 -12.02
CA PRO A 207 -18.44 2.05 -13.06
C PRO A 207 -19.27 0.84 -12.55
N TRP A 208 -18.88 0.27 -11.40
CA TRP A 208 -19.59 -0.80 -10.69
C TRP A 208 -20.74 -0.33 -9.78
N GLY A 209 -21.05 0.97 -9.80
CA GLY A 209 -21.99 1.63 -8.90
C GLY A 209 -21.33 2.06 -7.59
N ILE A 210 -22.11 2.05 -6.50
CA ILE A 210 -21.64 2.42 -5.17
C ILE A 210 -21.27 1.17 -4.37
N SER A 211 -20.13 1.21 -3.70
CA SER A 211 -19.73 0.27 -2.65
C SER A 211 -19.45 1.03 -1.35
N VAL A 212 -19.59 0.35 -0.20
CA VAL A 212 -19.39 0.96 1.11
C VAL A 212 -18.37 0.12 1.89
N SER A 213 -17.36 0.76 2.48
CA SER A 213 -16.40 0.04 3.32
C SER A 213 -17.08 -0.56 4.55
N ARG A 214 -16.72 -1.81 4.86
CA ARG A 214 -17.30 -2.53 6.01
C ARG A 214 -16.66 -2.08 7.31
N ASN A 215 -17.39 -2.23 8.40
CA ASN A 215 -16.83 -2.11 9.74
C ASN A 215 -16.00 -3.33 10.10
N LEU A 216 -14.74 -3.07 10.44
CA LEU A 216 -13.72 -4.04 10.80
C LEU A 216 -13.59 -4.23 12.31
N THR A 217 -14.30 -3.46 13.13
CA THR A 217 -14.25 -3.57 14.58
C THR A 217 -15.02 -4.78 15.09
N SER A 218 -14.77 -5.17 16.33
CA SER A 218 -15.50 -6.24 17.04
C SER A 218 -16.91 -5.85 17.50
N HIS A 219 -17.57 -4.91 16.81
CA HIS A 219 -18.97 -4.54 17.01
C HIS A 219 -19.94 -5.52 16.31
N GLU A 220 -21.21 -5.56 16.72
CA GLU A 220 -22.27 -6.41 16.11
C GLU A 220 -22.44 -6.16 14.61
N SER A 221 -22.37 -4.90 14.19
CA SER A 221 -22.41 -4.47 12.79
C SER A 221 -21.10 -4.72 12.03
N GLY A 222 -20.05 -5.19 12.73
CA GLY A 222 -18.72 -5.46 12.21
C GLY A 222 -18.38 -6.94 12.26
N LEU A 223 -17.22 -7.27 12.84
CA LEU A 223 -16.63 -8.61 12.81
C LEU A 223 -17.00 -9.49 14.02
N LYS A 224 -17.80 -9.00 14.98
CA LYS A 224 -18.10 -9.74 16.23
C LYS A 224 -18.58 -11.18 15.99
N SER A 225 -19.47 -11.37 15.01
CA SER A 225 -20.07 -12.68 14.68
C SER A 225 -19.36 -13.44 13.55
N TRP A 226 -18.20 -12.96 13.09
CA TRP A 226 -17.39 -13.62 12.07
C TRP A 226 -16.38 -14.54 12.73
N SER A 227 -16.07 -15.68 12.12
CA SER A 227 -14.88 -16.47 12.49
C SER A 227 -13.63 -15.91 11.81
N ASP A 228 -12.44 -16.23 12.33
CA ASP A 228 -11.18 -15.81 11.72
C ASP A 228 -11.02 -16.36 10.31
N ALA A 229 -11.47 -17.59 10.06
CA ALA A 229 -11.51 -18.16 8.71
C ALA A 229 -12.42 -17.37 7.76
N GLN A 230 -13.57 -16.88 8.23
CA GLN A 230 -14.45 -16.02 7.42
C GLN A 230 -13.81 -14.67 7.13
N ILE A 231 -13.09 -14.08 8.09
CA ILE A 231 -12.37 -12.81 7.90
C ILE A 231 -11.24 -13.00 6.89
N ALA A 232 -10.41 -14.04 7.06
CA ALA A 232 -9.33 -14.37 6.14
C ALA A 232 -9.85 -14.57 4.72
N ARG A 233 -10.95 -15.31 4.58
CA ARG A 233 -11.62 -15.53 3.30
C ARG A 233 -12.12 -14.22 2.68
N ALA A 234 -12.76 -13.36 3.46
CA ALA A 234 -13.23 -12.06 2.97
C ALA A 234 -12.09 -11.17 2.46
N ILE A 235 -10.94 -11.17 3.13
CA ILE A 235 -9.77 -10.36 2.74
C ILE A 235 -9.09 -10.95 1.50
N ARG A 236 -8.92 -12.28 1.41
CA ARG A 236 -8.23 -12.93 0.29
C ARG A 236 -9.06 -13.05 -0.97
N GLU A 237 -10.33 -13.43 -0.81
CA GLU A 237 -11.20 -13.78 -1.94
C GLU A 237 -12.16 -12.64 -2.31
N GLY A 238 -12.33 -11.65 -1.43
CA GLY A 238 -13.22 -10.53 -1.68
C GLY A 238 -14.68 -10.92 -1.69
N VAL A 239 -15.11 -11.66 -0.67
CA VAL A 239 -16.48 -12.19 -0.53
C VAL A 239 -17.07 -11.97 0.86
N ASP A 240 -18.39 -11.87 0.95
CA ASP A 240 -19.10 -11.80 2.23
C ASP A 240 -19.27 -13.19 2.90
N ARG A 241 -20.00 -13.22 4.03
CA ARG A 241 -20.25 -14.46 4.80
C ARG A 241 -21.01 -15.50 3.98
N GLN A 242 -21.84 -15.05 3.04
CA GLN A 242 -22.64 -15.88 2.15
C GLN A 242 -21.86 -16.23 0.87
N GLY A 243 -20.63 -15.75 0.72
CA GLY A 243 -19.80 -15.96 -0.46
C GLY A 243 -20.12 -15.04 -1.63
N GLN A 244 -20.93 -14.01 -1.44
CA GLN A 244 -21.20 -13.03 -2.49
C GLN A 244 -19.99 -12.13 -2.70
N PRO A 245 -19.58 -11.88 -3.96
CA PRO A 245 -18.41 -11.06 -4.26
C PRO A 245 -18.63 -9.59 -3.88
N TYR A 246 -17.61 -9.00 -3.29
CA TYR A 246 -17.57 -7.57 -3.05
C TYR A 246 -17.33 -6.80 -4.33
N LYS A 247 -17.91 -5.60 -4.36
CA LYS A 247 -17.58 -4.60 -5.37
C LYS A 247 -16.19 -4.00 -5.08
N PRO A 248 -15.48 -3.47 -6.10
CA PRO A 248 -14.25 -2.69 -5.91
C PRO A 248 -14.44 -1.50 -4.94
N PRO A 249 -13.35 -0.86 -4.42
CA PRO A 249 -11.98 -0.87 -4.93
C PRO A 249 -10.96 -1.70 -4.14
N MET A 250 -11.39 -2.48 -3.14
CA MET A 250 -10.46 -3.24 -2.30
C MET A 250 -9.62 -4.24 -3.11
N ALA A 251 -8.32 -4.31 -2.80
CA ALA A 251 -7.28 -4.88 -3.65
C ALA A 251 -7.16 -6.42 -3.56
N TYR A 252 -8.29 -7.15 -3.60
CA TYR A 252 -8.34 -8.61 -3.49
C TYR A 252 -7.38 -9.38 -4.42
N PRO A 253 -7.15 -8.96 -5.69
CA PRO A 253 -6.20 -9.63 -6.57
C PRO A 253 -4.77 -9.71 -6.01
N PHE A 254 -4.42 -8.84 -5.08
CA PHE A 254 -3.14 -8.83 -4.35
C PHE A 254 -3.30 -9.52 -2.99
N TYR A 255 -4.35 -9.18 -2.23
CA TYR A 255 -4.53 -9.67 -0.86
C TYR A 255 -4.66 -11.20 -0.76
N LYS A 256 -5.06 -11.88 -1.84
CA LYS A 256 -4.99 -13.35 -1.95
C LYS A 256 -3.61 -13.95 -1.65
N ASN A 257 -2.53 -13.18 -1.84
CA ASN A 257 -1.15 -13.61 -1.63
C ASN A 257 -0.64 -13.38 -0.19
N ILE A 258 -1.42 -12.74 0.69
CA ILE A 258 -1.04 -12.59 2.10
C ILE A 258 -0.94 -13.98 2.72
N ASN A 259 0.20 -14.33 3.30
CA ASN A 259 0.42 -15.65 3.88
C ASN A 259 -0.36 -15.85 5.19
N ASP A 260 -0.47 -17.09 5.67
CA ASP A 260 -1.31 -17.40 6.84
C ASP A 260 -0.84 -16.74 8.14
N ALA A 261 0.48 -16.62 8.34
CA ALA A 261 1.03 -15.99 9.54
C ALA A 261 0.73 -14.49 9.59
N ASP A 262 0.93 -13.79 8.46
CA ASP A 262 0.62 -12.36 8.35
C ASP A 262 -0.90 -12.13 8.40
N MET A 263 -1.71 -13.03 7.84
CA MET A 263 -3.18 -12.96 7.96
C MET A 263 -3.64 -13.14 9.41
N ALA A 264 -3.06 -14.09 10.15
CA ALA A 264 -3.37 -14.29 11.56
C ALA A 264 -3.00 -13.06 12.42
N ALA A 265 -1.83 -12.45 12.17
CA ALA A 265 -1.43 -11.21 12.82
C ALA A 265 -2.39 -10.06 12.48
N LEU A 266 -2.73 -9.89 11.21
CA LEU A 266 -3.71 -8.88 10.77
C LEU A 266 -5.06 -9.07 11.48
N ILE A 267 -5.58 -10.29 11.52
CA ILE A 267 -6.83 -10.61 12.22
C ILE A 267 -6.71 -10.32 13.72
N SER A 268 -5.58 -10.65 14.36
CA SER A 268 -5.34 -10.32 15.77
C SER A 268 -5.51 -8.83 16.04
N TYR A 269 -4.98 -7.97 15.16
CA TYR A 269 -5.20 -6.53 15.24
C TYR A 269 -6.64 -6.10 14.96
N LEU A 270 -7.30 -6.66 13.95
CA LEU A 270 -8.72 -6.33 13.68
C LEU A 270 -9.61 -6.68 14.88
N ARG A 271 -9.33 -7.80 15.56
CA ARG A 271 -10.04 -8.22 16.77
C ARG A 271 -9.82 -7.27 17.95
N SER A 272 -8.66 -6.64 18.05
CA SER A 272 -8.33 -5.70 19.13
C SER A 272 -8.95 -4.33 18.96
N LEU A 273 -9.47 -3.99 17.78
CA LEU A 273 -10.12 -2.71 17.54
C LEU A 273 -11.31 -2.52 18.49
N ALA A 274 -11.38 -1.35 19.11
CA ALA A 274 -12.50 -0.97 19.97
C ALA A 274 -13.83 -1.14 19.20
N PRO A 275 -14.84 -1.82 19.77
CA PRO A 275 -16.13 -1.98 19.12
C PRO A 275 -16.82 -0.63 18.89
N VAL A 276 -17.07 -0.28 17.64
CA VAL A 276 -17.78 0.95 17.25
C VAL A 276 -18.86 0.58 16.24
N ALA A 277 -20.07 1.12 16.37
CA ALA A 277 -21.12 0.91 15.39
C ALA A 277 -20.73 1.44 14.00
N ASN A 278 -21.31 0.88 12.92
CA ASN A 278 -21.21 1.46 11.58
C ASN A 278 -21.50 2.98 11.63
N GLY A 279 -20.65 3.78 11.00
CA GLY A 279 -20.86 5.23 10.88
C GLY A 279 -20.69 5.68 9.43
N GLY A 280 -21.79 6.02 8.78
CA GLY A 280 -21.78 6.96 7.64
C GLY A 280 -21.61 8.39 8.15
N LYS A 281 -21.45 9.35 7.23
CA LYS A 281 -21.24 10.79 7.48
C LYS A 281 -22.14 11.27 8.63
N THR A 282 -21.54 11.73 9.73
CA THR A 282 -22.21 12.57 10.75
C THR A 282 -21.84 14.01 10.52
#